data_AF-E0WUX9-F1
#
_entry.id   AF-E0WUX9-F1
#
_cell.length_a   1.000
_cell.length_b   1.000
_cell.length_c   1.000
_cell.angle_alpha   90.00
_cell.angle_beta   90.00
_cell.angle_gamma   90.00
#
_symmetry.space_group_name_H-M   'P 1'
#
loop_
_entity.id
_entity.type
_entity.pdbx_description
1 polymer ?
#
loop_
_entity_poly.entity_id
_entity_poly.type
_entity_poly.pdbx_seq_one_letter_code
_entity_poly.pdbx_strand_id
1 'polypeptide(L)'
;ATYFGKLHKDVIAKIESLDCSREFASANLSAHVENIRAGAVNRDSKYYEMTKDGFVFLVMGFTGKKAAAFKEAYITEFNRMEAELSSV
;
A
#
# COMPACT_ATOMS: atom_id res chain seq x y z
N ALA A 1 0.74 -8.51 3.22
CA ALA A 1 0.45 -8.38 1.77
C ALA A 1 0.81 -9.69 1.06
N THR A 2 -0.10 -10.66 1.09
CA THR A 2 0.15 -12.05 0.64
C THR A 2 0.59 -12.13 -0.82
N TYR A 3 0.03 -11.27 -1.69
CA TYR A 3 0.43 -11.18 -3.09
C TYR A 3 1.93 -10.92 -3.25
N PHE A 4 2.49 -9.95 -2.53
CA PHE A 4 3.90 -9.57 -2.58
C PHE A 4 4.81 -10.40 -1.65
N GLY A 5 4.27 -11.41 -0.96
CA GLY A 5 5.03 -12.25 -0.03
C GLY A 5 5.58 -11.49 1.19
N LYS A 6 4.96 -10.36 1.55
CA LYS A 6 5.40 -9.53 2.70
C LYS A 6 4.54 -9.80 3.93
N LEU A 7 5.19 -9.97 5.08
CA LEU A 7 4.52 -10.14 6.37
C LEU A 7 3.77 -8.86 6.76
N HIS A 8 2.67 -9.00 7.51
CA HIS A 8 1.86 -7.87 7.97
C HIS A 8 2.68 -6.83 8.74
N LYS A 9 3.55 -7.29 9.66
CA LYS A 9 4.44 -6.43 10.44
C LYS A 9 5.38 -5.57 9.57
N ASP A 10 5.90 -6.14 8.49
CA ASP A 10 6.86 -5.44 7.61
C ASP A 10 6.12 -4.42 6.74
N VAL A 11 4.87 -4.70 6.39
CA VAL A 11 4.00 -3.76 5.68
C VAL A 11 3.66 -2.56 6.57
N ILE A 12 3.31 -2.79 7.83
CA ILE A 12 3.07 -1.72 8.81
C ILE A 12 4.32 -0.84 8.96
N ALA A 13 5.48 -1.46 9.22
CA ALA A 13 6.73 -0.72 9.35
C ALA A 13 7.03 0.09 8.08
N LYS A 14 6.74 -0.45 6.89
CA LYS A 14 6.92 0.27 5.64
C LYS A 14 5.99 1.48 5.54
N ILE A 15 4.71 1.33 5.89
CA ILE A 15 3.71 2.42 5.91
C ILE A 15 4.16 3.54 6.85
N GLU A 16 4.63 3.19 8.05
CA GLU A 16 5.10 4.17 9.04
C GLU A 16 6.40 4.89 8.62
N SER A 17 7.18 4.27 7.74
CA SER A 17 8.40 4.86 7.17
C SER A 17 8.20 5.59 5.83
N LEU A 18 6.95 5.73 5.35
CA LEU A 18 6.69 6.40 4.08
C LEU A 18 7.02 7.89 4.20
N ASP A 19 7.91 8.34 3.31
CA ASP A 19 8.22 9.75 3.14
C ASP A 19 7.17 10.40 2.21
N CYS A 20 6.05 10.83 2.79
CA CYS A 20 4.95 11.49 2.10
C CYS A 20 4.39 12.62 2.98
N SER A 21 3.65 13.55 2.36
CA SER A 21 3.06 14.65 3.10
C SER A 21 2.01 14.15 4.09
N ARG A 22 1.77 14.91 5.16
CA ARG A 22 0.76 14.56 6.17
C ARG A 22 -0.64 14.52 5.55
N GLU A 23 -0.90 15.40 4.61
CA GLU A 23 -2.16 15.47 3.86
C GLU A 23 -2.36 14.19 3.07
N PHE A 24 -1.35 13.75 2.31
CA PHE A 24 -1.41 12.49 1.56
C PHE A 24 -1.63 11.29 2.49
N ALA A 25 -0.88 11.20 3.59
CA ALA A 25 -1.02 10.12 4.56
C ALA A 25 -2.43 10.09 5.16
N SER A 26 -2.95 11.24 5.62
CA SER A 26 -4.29 11.33 6.21
C SER A 26 -5.43 10.99 5.24
N ALA A 27 -5.27 11.31 3.95
CA ALA A 27 -6.28 11.04 2.94
C ALA A 27 -6.28 9.58 2.46
N ASN A 28 -5.13 8.91 2.51
CA ASN A 28 -4.95 7.61 1.84
C ASN A 28 -4.60 6.45 2.79
N LEU A 29 -4.23 6.73 4.05
CA LEU A 29 -3.74 5.75 5.02
C LEU A 29 -4.40 5.98 6.39
N SER A 30 -5.39 5.16 6.73
CA SER A 30 -6.13 5.23 8.00
C SER A 30 -5.62 4.15 8.95
N ALA A 31 -5.03 4.57 10.09
CA ALA A 31 -4.52 3.66 11.10
C ALA A 31 -5.62 3.30 12.11
N HIS A 32 -5.76 2.01 12.39
CA HIS A 32 -6.71 1.47 13.35
C HIS A 32 -6.04 0.46 14.29
N VAL A 33 -6.67 0.23 15.44
CA VAL A 33 -6.26 -0.77 16.41
C VAL A 33 -7.44 -1.67 16.69
N GLU A 34 -7.23 -2.98 16.53
CA GLU A 34 -8.20 -4.00 16.89
C GLU A 34 -7.67 -4.82 18.06
N ASN A 35 -8.52 -5.08 19.05
CA ASN A 35 -8.17 -5.97 20.13
C ASN A 35 -8.41 -7.43 19.69
N ILE A 36 -7.31 -8.15 19.44
CA ILE A 36 -7.35 -9.53 18.98
C ILE A 36 -7.08 -10.45 20.16
N ARG A 37 -7.96 -11.44 20.34
CA ARG A 37 -7.76 -12.50 21.32
C ARG A 37 -6.84 -13.59 20.76
N ALA A 38 -5.66 -13.73 21.34
CA ALA A 38 -4.71 -14.80 21.05
C ALA A 38 -4.68 -15.79 22.24
N GLY A 39 -5.59 -16.78 22.20
CA GLY A 39 -5.75 -17.75 23.28
C GLY A 39 -6.32 -17.09 24.55
N ALA A 40 -5.52 -17.10 25.63
CA ALA A 40 -5.89 -16.50 26.92
C ALA A 40 -5.54 -15.00 27.03
N VAL A 41 -4.81 -14.44 26.05
CA VAL A 41 -4.34 -13.05 26.09
C VAL A 41 -5.06 -12.21 25.04
N ASN A 42 -5.50 -11.03 25.43
CA ASN A 42 -5.97 -9.99 24.52
C ASN A 42 -4.79 -9.09 24.17
N ARG A 43 -4.57 -8.84 22.87
CA ARG A 43 -3.53 -7.92 22.41
C ARG A 43 -4.09 -6.93 21.41
N ASP A 44 -3.59 -5.71 21.47
CA ASP A 44 -3.88 -4.71 20.47
C ASP A 44 -3.05 -4.98 19.22
N SER A 45 -3.72 -5.06 18.08
CA SER A 45 -3.11 -5.28 16.77
C SER A 45 -3.41 -4.10 15.88
N LYS A 46 -2.36 -3.42 15.43
CA LYS A 46 -2.47 -2.31 14.49
C LYS A 46 -2.77 -2.83 13.10
N TYR A 47 -3.64 -2.14 12.37
CA TYR A 47 -3.86 -2.36 10.95
C TYR A 47 -4.11 -1.02 10.24
N TYR A 48 -4.02 -1.05 8.92
CA TYR A 48 -4.24 0.12 8.08
C TYR A 48 -5.31 -0.19 7.04
N GLU A 49 -6.31 0.67 6.97
CA GLU A 49 -7.15 0.80 5.79
C GLU A 49 -6.49 1.82 4.85
N MET A 50 -6.57 1.57 3.54
CA MET A 50 -5.94 2.46 2.57
C MET A 50 -6.72 2.52 1.28
N THR A 51 -6.63 3.66 0.61
CA THR A 51 -7.18 3.86 -0.73
C THR A 51 -6.32 3.16 -1.79
N LYS A 52 -6.80 3.13 -3.03
CA LYS A 52 -6.00 2.71 -4.19
C LYS A 52 -4.69 3.50 -4.27
N ASP A 53 -4.73 4.80 -4.06
CA ASP A 53 -3.56 5.68 -4.22
C ASP A 53 -2.54 5.44 -3.11
N GLY A 54 -2.99 5.24 -1.87
CA GLY A 54 -2.13 4.82 -0.75
C GLY A 54 -1.47 3.47 -1.02
N PHE A 55 -2.23 2.51 -1.55
CA PHE A 55 -1.70 1.20 -1.95
C PHE A 55 -0.66 1.30 -3.06
N VAL A 56 -0.94 2.04 -4.14
CA VAL A 56 -0.02 2.24 -5.25
C VAL A 56 1.26 2.89 -4.75
N PHE A 57 1.17 3.96 -3.96
CA PHE A 57 2.33 4.64 -3.37
C PHE A 57 3.20 3.68 -2.54
N LEU A 58 2.57 2.87 -1.69
CA LEU A 58 3.26 1.85 -0.91
C LEU A 58 3.98 0.81 -1.79
N VAL A 59 3.32 0.32 -2.84
CA VAL A 59 3.88 -0.69 -3.75
C VAL A 59 5.06 -0.13 -4.56
N MET A 60 5.06 1.16 -4.90
CA MET A 60 6.21 1.79 -5.56
C MET A 60 7.50 1.64 -4.75
N GLY A 61 7.40 1.66 -3.41
CA GLY A 61 8.51 1.41 -2.49
C GLY A 61 8.88 -0.05 -2.24
N PHE A 62 8.14 -1.02 -2.82
CA PHE A 62 8.43 -2.44 -2.70
C PHE A 62 9.45 -2.92 -3.75
N THR A 63 10.23 -3.93 -3.40
CA THR A 63 11.18 -4.62 -4.29
C THR A 63 10.73 -6.07 -4.57
N GLY A 64 11.25 -6.65 -5.66
CA GLY A 64 11.02 -8.05 -6.07
C GLY A 64 10.21 -8.21 -7.37
N LYS A 65 10.23 -9.42 -7.96
CA LYS A 65 9.65 -9.70 -9.29
C LYS A 65 8.16 -9.33 -9.41
N LYS A 66 7.36 -9.64 -8.38
CA LYS A 66 5.92 -9.30 -8.37
C LYS A 66 5.66 -7.80 -8.24
N ALA A 67 6.49 -7.09 -7.47
CA ALA A 67 6.41 -5.65 -7.37
C ALA A 67 6.82 -5.00 -8.70
N ALA A 68 7.86 -5.50 -9.37
CA ALA A 68 8.27 -5.04 -10.69
C ALA A 68 7.15 -5.22 -11.74
N ALA A 69 6.57 -6.42 -11.82
CA ALA A 69 5.46 -6.71 -12.73
C ALA A 69 4.24 -5.79 -12.49
N PHE A 70 3.90 -5.51 -11.23
CA PHE A 70 2.84 -4.55 -10.91
C PHE A 70 3.17 -3.13 -11.38
N LYS A 71 4.42 -2.67 -11.18
CA LYS A 71 4.85 -1.33 -11.61
C LYS A 71 4.82 -1.18 -13.13
N GLU A 72 5.30 -2.18 -13.86
CA GLU A 72 5.25 -2.19 -15.33
C GLU A 72 3.82 -2.17 -15.86
N ALA A 73 2.92 -2.96 -15.27
CA ALA A 73 1.50 -2.95 -15.62
C ALA A 73 0.85 -1.58 -15.32
N TYR A 74 1.16 -0.98 -14.16
CA TYR A 74 0.65 0.34 -13.80
C TYR A 74 1.13 1.42 -14.78
N ILE A 75 2.41 1.41 -15.16
CA ILE A 75 2.99 2.32 -16.16
C ILE A 75 2.33 2.13 -17.53
N THR A 76 2.11 0.87 -17.94
CA THR A 76 1.46 0.56 -19.23
C THR A 76 0.06 1.16 -19.30
N GLU A 77 -0.74 0.99 -18.25
CA GLU A 77 -2.09 1.55 -18.16
C GLU A 77 -2.08 3.08 -18.13
N PHE A 78 -1.11 3.68 -17.42
CA PHE A 78 -0.93 5.14 -17.41
C PHE A 78 -0.65 5.69 -18.81
N ASN A 79 0.28 5.07 -19.55
CA ASN A 79 0.60 5.48 -20.92
C ASN A 79 -0.58 5.27 -21.88
N ARG A 80 -1.39 4.22 -21.68
CA ARG A 80 -2.61 4.02 -22.47
C ARG A 80 -3.59 5.18 -22.25
N MET A 81 -3.83 5.55 -20.99
CA MET A 81 -4.70 6.67 -20.65
C MET A 81 -4.17 8.00 -21.21
N GLU A 82 -2.87 8.23 -21.15
CA GLU A 82 -2.23 9.42 -21.74
C GLU A 82 -2.43 9.48 -23.26
N ALA A 83 -2.22 8.37 -23.97
CA ALA A 83 -2.42 8.28 -25.41
C ALA A 83 -3.88 8.53 -25.82
N GLU A 84 -4.85 8.00 -25.05
CA GLU A 84 -6.28 8.26 -25.28
C GLU A 84 -6.60 9.76 -25.14
N LEU A 85 -6.10 10.41 -24.08
CA LEU A 85 -6.34 11.83 -23.84
C LEU A 85 -5.61 12.76 -24.81
N SER A 86 -4.44 12.35 -25.31
CA SER A 86 -3.63 13.14 -26.26
C SER A 86 -4.07 12.97 -27.71
N SER A 87 -4.96 12.02 -27.98
CA SER A 87 -5.54 11.77 -29.31
C SER A 87 -6.78 12.62 -29.62
N VAL A 88 -7.13 13.55 -28.72
CA VAL A 88 -8.20 14.55 -28.83
C VAL A 88 -7.59 15.93 -29.05
#